data_AF-A0A518BG75-F1
#
_entry.id   AF-A0A518BG75-F1
#
_cell.length_a   1.000
_cell.length_b   1.000
_cell.length_c   1.000
_cell.angle_alpha   90.00
_cell.angle_beta   90.00
_cell.angle_gamma   90.00
#
_symmetry.space_group_name_H-M   'P 1'
#
loop_
_entity.id
_entity.type
_entity.pdbx_description
1 polymer ?
#
loop_
_entity_poly.entity_id
_entity_poly.type
_entity_poly.pdbx_seq_one_letter_code
_entity_poly.pdbx_strand_id
1 'polypeptide(L)'
;MTIQTMTMPLLAQGAPDDLESMFELVVAGGPMMVPIALCSVVAVAYSVERWLRFRPGLLGSRRFGRDVVAAVREGGVEGGLTLARSKQSPLARILALALERADEPFLDREKMVGDFASNEIRRLGNNLRPLLLVWLIAPLLGLLGTVWGMIEAFGEIAGSAGIGRPELLASGIYQALTTTAAGLAVSIPAVVCYHHLRGRLDAFGRRVEDHARDLDAALRERRAELAPAPVVERSKAPSANGSAHEAQTAQTPPVPASVPIGTEA
;
A
#
# COMPACT_ATOMS: atom_id res chain seq x y z
N MET A 1 49.98 50.80 18.73
CA MET A 1 50.75 50.27 17.59
C MET A 1 51.15 48.86 17.96
N THR A 2 50.70 47.76 17.37
CA THR A 2 49.88 47.50 16.18
C THR A 2 49.37 46.07 16.38
N ILE A 3 48.05 45.87 16.46
CA ILE A 3 47.44 44.54 16.50
C ILE A 3 47.52 43.99 15.08
N GLN A 4 48.43 43.05 14.85
CA GLN A 4 48.60 42.39 13.57
C GLN A 4 47.48 41.35 13.43
N THR A 5 46.54 41.68 12.56
CA THR A 5 45.41 40.85 12.12
C THR A 5 45.89 39.49 11.61
N MET A 6 45.73 38.45 12.44
CA MET A 6 45.53 37.09 11.96
C MET A 6 44.14 37.04 11.32
N THR A 7 44.06 37.29 10.02
CA THR A 7 42.88 36.96 9.22
C THR A 7 43.25 35.83 8.27
N MET A 8 42.58 34.71 8.52
CA MET A 8 42.44 33.49 7.72
C MET A 8 42.62 33.65 6.21
N PRO A 9 43.18 32.60 5.59
CA PRO A 9 42.43 31.91 4.55
C PRO A 9 42.42 30.40 4.85
N LEU A 10 41.55 29.96 5.76
CA LEU A 10 41.31 28.52 6.02
C LEU A 10 39.88 28.11 5.63
N LEU A 11 39.21 28.86 4.74
CA LEU A 11 37.86 28.52 4.27
C LEU A 11 37.65 28.95 2.81
N ALA A 12 38.56 28.59 1.89
CA ALA A 12 38.38 28.89 0.47
C ALA A 12 39.07 27.90 -0.49
N GLN A 13 39.26 26.63 -0.09
CA GLN A 13 39.63 25.58 -1.04
C GLN A 13 38.79 24.33 -0.78
N GLY A 14 38.00 23.95 -1.78
CA GLY A 14 37.39 22.63 -1.88
C GLY A 14 35.88 22.57 -1.71
N ALA A 15 35.12 23.27 -2.56
CA ALA A 15 33.79 22.83 -2.96
C ALA A 15 33.39 23.49 -4.30
N PRO A 16 32.96 22.74 -5.33
CA PRO A 16 33.59 21.51 -5.81
C PRO A 16 33.61 21.40 -7.36
N ASP A 17 34.59 20.70 -7.90
CA ASP A 17 34.60 20.15 -9.27
C ASP A 17 33.60 18.96 -9.42
N ASP A 18 32.52 18.93 -8.63
CA ASP A 18 31.57 17.80 -8.59
C ASP A 18 30.84 17.62 -9.92
N LEU A 19 30.55 18.72 -10.63
CA LEU A 19 29.91 18.65 -11.94
C LEU A 19 30.87 18.19 -13.04
N GLU A 20 32.15 18.59 -13.00
CA GLU A 20 33.18 18.03 -13.88
C GLU A 20 33.39 16.55 -13.58
N SER A 21 33.42 16.16 -12.31
CA SER A 21 33.59 14.75 -11.91
C SER A 21 32.38 13.88 -12.27
N MET A 22 31.14 14.38 -12.15
CA MET A 22 29.94 13.67 -12.61
C MET A 22 29.85 13.61 -14.14
N PHE A 23 30.25 14.67 -14.84
CA PHE A 23 30.30 14.68 -16.30
C PHE A 23 31.38 13.75 -16.83
N GLU A 24 32.56 13.73 -16.20
CA GLU A 24 33.63 12.76 -16.46
C GLU A 24 33.16 11.32 -16.24
N LEU A 25 32.39 11.05 -15.17
CA LEU A 25 31.81 9.72 -14.93
C LEU A 25 30.84 9.29 -16.05
N VAL A 26 30.05 10.24 -16.57
CA VAL A 26 29.12 10.00 -17.69
C VAL A 26 29.87 9.76 -18.99
N VAL A 27 30.92 10.52 -19.26
CA VAL A 27 31.78 10.36 -20.43
C VAL A 27 32.58 9.04 -20.35
N ALA A 28 33.05 8.68 -19.16
CA ALA A 28 33.85 7.49 -18.91
C ALA A 28 33.09 6.16 -19.03
N GLY A 29 31.77 6.14 -18.77
CA GLY A 29 30.95 4.92 -18.89
C GLY A 29 30.44 4.62 -20.31
N GLY A 30 30.83 5.42 -21.31
CA GLY A 30 30.49 5.17 -22.72
C GLY A 30 28.99 5.26 -23.03
N PRO A 31 28.52 4.67 -24.14
CA PRO A 31 27.16 4.89 -24.66
C PRO A 31 26.05 4.37 -23.73
N MET A 32 26.34 3.36 -22.90
CA MET A 32 25.39 2.79 -21.96
C MET A 32 25.10 3.69 -20.74
N MET A 33 25.84 4.79 -20.56
CA MET A 33 25.52 5.78 -19.53
C MET A 33 24.25 6.59 -19.84
N VAL A 34 23.92 6.81 -21.12
CA VAL A 34 22.71 7.55 -21.51
C VAL A 34 21.42 6.90 -20.99
N PRO A 35 21.17 5.59 -21.23
CA PRO A 35 19.96 4.95 -20.68
C PRO A 35 19.98 4.85 -19.15
N ILE A 36 21.14 4.69 -18.50
CA ILE A 36 21.26 4.71 -17.03
C ILE A 36 20.92 6.09 -16.46
N ALA A 37 21.40 7.16 -17.09
CA ALA A 37 21.08 8.54 -16.71
C ALA A 37 19.58 8.81 -16.86
N LEU A 38 18.94 8.32 -17.93
CA LEU A 38 17.48 8.41 -18.09
C LEU A 38 16.76 7.68 -16.95
N CYS A 39 17.20 6.46 -16.59
CA CYS A 39 16.67 5.75 -15.43
C CYS A 39 16.83 6.55 -14.14
N SER A 40 17.95 7.25 -13.93
CA SER A 40 18.18 8.11 -12.78
C SER A 40 17.18 9.27 -12.71
N VAL A 41 16.97 9.98 -13.82
CA VAL A 41 15.99 11.07 -13.90
C VAL A 41 14.58 10.57 -13.60
N VAL A 42 14.19 9.44 -14.18
CA VAL A 42 12.88 8.80 -13.91
C VAL A 42 12.77 8.41 -12.43
N ALA A 43 13.80 7.78 -11.85
CA ALA A 43 13.79 7.41 -10.44
C ALA A 43 13.61 8.62 -9.54
N VAL A 44 14.37 9.70 -9.76
CA VAL A 44 14.29 10.92 -8.93
C VAL A 44 12.95 11.60 -9.11
N ALA A 45 12.50 11.82 -10.35
CA ALA A 45 11.23 12.48 -10.65
C ALA A 45 10.05 11.77 -9.98
N TYR A 46 9.93 10.45 -10.17
CA TYR A 46 8.86 9.67 -9.56
C TYR A 46 9.02 9.56 -8.04
N SER A 47 10.24 9.47 -7.51
CA SER A 47 10.46 9.44 -6.06
C SER A 47 9.97 10.73 -5.39
N VAL A 48 10.37 11.89 -5.91
CA VAL A 48 10.00 13.20 -5.35
C VAL A 48 8.50 13.45 -5.48
N GLU A 49 7.96 13.27 -6.67
CA GLU A 49 6.53 13.43 -6.94
C GLU A 49 5.69 12.55 -6.00
N ARG A 50 6.11 11.30 -5.81
CA ARG A 50 5.36 10.35 -5.01
C ARG A 50 5.49 10.62 -3.53
N TRP A 51 6.67 11.02 -3.05
CA TRP A 51 6.86 11.40 -1.65
C TRP A 51 5.93 12.56 -1.23
N LEU A 52 5.68 13.51 -2.14
CA LEU A 52 4.74 14.60 -1.92
C LEU A 52 3.28 14.13 -1.92
N ARG A 53 2.87 13.28 -2.87
CA ARG A 53 1.49 12.77 -2.97
C ARG A 53 1.12 11.77 -1.87
N PHE A 54 2.06 10.96 -1.38
CA PHE A 54 1.83 9.95 -0.33
C PHE A 54 1.82 10.52 1.09
N ARG A 55 1.67 11.84 1.25
CA ARG A 55 1.54 12.46 2.57
C ARG A 55 0.25 11.97 3.26
N PRO A 56 0.29 11.63 4.56
CA PRO A 56 -0.87 11.13 5.30
C PRO A 56 -2.11 12.04 5.23
N GLY A 57 -1.90 13.35 5.08
CA GLY A 57 -2.99 14.32 4.91
C GLY A 57 -3.77 14.19 3.61
N LEU A 58 -3.14 13.71 2.53
CA LEU A 58 -3.75 13.55 1.20
C LEU A 58 -4.47 12.21 1.03
N LEU A 59 -3.99 11.15 1.71
CA LEU A 59 -4.60 9.81 1.68
C LEU A 59 -5.84 9.70 2.59
N GLY A 60 -5.92 10.54 3.62
CA GLY A 60 -6.88 10.44 4.72
C GLY A 60 -6.19 9.91 5.97
N SER A 61 -6.19 10.73 7.02
CA SER A 61 -5.56 10.36 8.30
C SER A 61 -6.39 9.32 9.04
N ARG A 62 -5.75 8.52 9.89
CA ARG A 62 -6.44 7.62 10.84
C ARG A 62 -7.49 8.34 11.68
N ARG A 63 -7.20 9.60 12.04
CA ARG A 63 -8.12 10.45 12.79
C ARG A 63 -9.39 10.72 11.98
N PHE A 64 -9.26 11.09 10.71
CA PHE A 64 -10.42 11.36 9.86
C PHE A 64 -11.36 10.16 9.73
N GLY A 65 -10.83 8.94 9.54
CA GLY A 65 -11.68 7.74 9.49
C GLY A 65 -12.47 7.52 10.78
N ARG A 66 -11.82 7.71 11.94
CA ARG A 66 -12.49 7.66 13.25
C ARG A 66 -13.54 8.76 13.42
N ASP A 67 -13.24 9.98 12.97
CA ASP A 67 -14.18 11.11 13.06
C ASP A 67 -15.44 10.84 12.21
N VAL A 68 -15.30 10.21 11.03
CA VAL A 68 -16.45 9.78 10.20
C VAL A 68 -17.29 8.71 10.90
N VAL A 69 -16.66 7.69 11.49
CA VAL A 69 -17.38 6.66 12.24
C VAL A 69 -18.11 7.26 13.45
N ALA A 70 -17.47 8.18 14.18
CA ALA A 70 -18.11 8.89 15.29
C ALA A 70 -19.30 9.75 14.82
N ALA A 71 -19.16 10.47 13.71
CA ALA A 71 -20.26 11.23 13.12
C ALA A 71 -21.46 10.36 12.71
N VAL A 72 -21.24 9.10 12.34
CA VAL A 72 -22.32 8.14 12.06
C VAL A 72 -23.00 7.68 13.34
N ARG A 73 -22.23 7.44 14.40
CA ARG A 73 -22.77 7.11 15.72
C ARG A 73 -23.58 8.25 16.34
N GLU A 74 -23.30 9.50 16.00
CA GLU A 74 -24.00 10.66 16.57
C GLU A 74 -25.12 11.20 15.67
N GLY A 75 -24.87 11.35 14.38
CA GLY A 75 -25.77 11.97 13.40
C GLY A 75 -26.29 11.04 12.32
N GLY A 76 -26.06 9.73 12.44
CA GLY A 76 -26.49 8.74 11.46
C GLY A 76 -25.75 8.86 10.12
N VAL A 77 -26.34 8.27 9.08
CA VAL A 77 -25.74 8.23 7.73
C VAL A 77 -25.44 9.65 7.21
N GLU A 78 -26.36 10.59 7.42
CA GLU A 78 -26.24 11.97 6.91
C GLU A 78 -25.09 12.75 7.57
N GLY A 79 -24.90 12.59 8.89
CA GLY A 79 -23.78 13.17 9.63
C GLY A 79 -22.43 12.64 9.12
N GLY A 80 -22.33 11.31 8.94
CA GLY A 80 -21.15 10.68 8.36
C GLY A 80 -20.86 11.15 6.93
N LEU A 81 -21.89 11.27 6.10
CA LEU A 81 -21.78 11.63 4.69
C LEU A 81 -21.26 13.06 4.52
N THR A 82 -21.75 13.97 5.36
CA THR A 82 -21.31 15.38 5.39
C THR A 82 -19.81 15.48 5.67
N LEU A 83 -19.33 14.75 6.68
CA LEU A 83 -17.91 14.74 7.02
C LEU A 83 -17.07 14.02 5.97
N ALA A 84 -17.56 12.89 5.43
CA ALA A 84 -16.90 12.17 4.36
C ALA A 84 -16.72 13.06 3.10
N ARG A 85 -17.77 13.79 2.69
CA ARG A 85 -17.71 14.68 1.52
C ARG A 85 -16.90 15.96 1.72
N SER A 86 -16.59 16.34 2.97
CA SER A 86 -15.78 17.52 3.27
C SER A 86 -14.32 17.41 2.77
N LYS A 87 -13.82 16.20 2.50
CA LYS A 87 -12.45 15.96 2.05
C LYS A 87 -12.40 15.17 0.75
N GLN A 88 -11.52 15.59 -0.16
CA GLN A 88 -11.24 14.88 -1.40
C GLN A 88 -10.10 13.86 -1.25
N SER A 89 -10.17 13.00 -0.22
CA SER A 89 -9.16 11.94 -0.03
C SER A 89 -9.68 10.58 -0.53
N PRO A 90 -8.78 9.64 -0.91
CA PRO A 90 -9.15 8.27 -1.24
C PRO A 90 -9.98 7.59 -0.15
N LEU A 91 -9.58 7.74 1.13
CA LEU A 91 -10.35 7.22 2.27
C LEU A 91 -11.76 7.83 2.34
N ALA A 92 -11.87 9.14 2.13
CA ALA A 92 -13.14 9.84 2.16
C ALA A 92 -14.10 9.35 1.07
N ARG A 93 -13.61 9.12 -0.15
CA ARG A 93 -14.40 8.58 -1.26
C ARG A 93 -14.90 7.17 -0.97
N ILE A 94 -14.08 6.32 -0.34
CA ILE A 94 -14.46 4.95 0.01
C ILE A 94 -15.52 4.94 1.12
N LEU A 95 -15.32 5.74 2.18
CA LEU A 95 -16.28 5.84 3.28
C LEU A 95 -17.60 6.50 2.84
N ALA A 96 -17.55 7.49 1.95
CA ALA A 96 -18.75 8.09 1.36
C ALA A 96 -19.56 7.06 0.57
N LEU A 97 -18.92 6.25 -0.27
CA LEU A 97 -19.61 5.18 -1.01
C LEU A 97 -20.26 4.14 -0.07
N ALA A 98 -19.57 3.77 1.02
CA ALA A 98 -20.12 2.86 2.01
C ALA A 98 -21.38 3.44 2.69
N LEU A 99 -21.37 4.75 2.98
CA LEU A 99 -22.50 5.47 3.56
C LEU A 99 -23.67 5.67 2.58
N GLU A 100 -23.39 6.00 1.32
CA GLU A 100 -24.41 6.14 0.27
C GLU A 100 -25.19 4.84 0.03
N ARG A 101 -24.59 3.70 0.39
CA ARG A 101 -25.20 2.37 0.28
C ARG A 101 -25.48 1.73 1.63
N ALA A 102 -25.68 2.55 2.67
CA ALA A 102 -25.96 2.06 4.01
C ALA A 102 -27.25 1.20 4.10
N ASP A 103 -28.20 1.42 3.19
CA ASP A 103 -29.48 0.71 3.17
C ASP A 103 -29.42 -0.70 2.56
N GLU A 104 -28.42 -0.96 1.72
CA GLU A 104 -28.22 -2.25 1.04
C GLU A 104 -27.90 -3.38 2.01
N PRO A 105 -28.16 -4.65 1.64
CA PRO A 105 -27.72 -5.81 2.40
C PRO A 105 -26.20 -5.78 2.66
N PHE A 106 -25.79 -6.20 3.85
CA PHE A 106 -24.38 -6.15 4.28
C PHE A 106 -23.42 -6.79 3.26
N LEU A 107 -23.77 -7.97 2.74
CA LEU A 107 -22.91 -8.71 1.82
C LEU A 107 -22.71 -7.96 0.50
N ASP A 108 -23.77 -7.36 -0.04
CA ASP A 108 -23.71 -6.59 -1.29
C ASP A 108 -22.93 -5.29 -1.09
N ARG A 109 -23.12 -4.62 0.05
CA ARG A 109 -22.36 -3.42 0.42
C ARG A 109 -20.88 -3.72 0.58
N GLU A 110 -20.53 -4.74 1.38
CA GLU A 110 -19.14 -5.13 1.65
C GLU A 110 -18.40 -5.45 0.35
N LYS A 111 -19.04 -6.21 -0.55
CA LYS A 111 -18.48 -6.51 -1.87
C LYS A 111 -18.23 -5.26 -2.70
N MET A 112 -19.23 -4.39 -2.83
CA MET A 112 -19.11 -3.18 -3.67
C MET A 112 -18.09 -2.18 -3.10
N VAL A 113 -18.06 -1.99 -1.78
CA VAL A 113 -17.07 -1.14 -1.10
C VAL A 113 -15.68 -1.75 -1.21
N GLY A 114 -15.54 -3.06 -1.05
CA GLY A 114 -14.29 -3.80 -1.21
C GLY A 114 -13.73 -3.71 -2.62
N ASP A 115 -14.57 -3.86 -3.65
CA ASP A 115 -14.17 -3.71 -5.05
C ASP A 115 -13.70 -2.28 -5.36
N PHE A 116 -14.43 -1.28 -4.87
CA PHE A 116 -14.07 0.13 -5.05
C PHE A 116 -12.77 0.49 -4.32
N ALA A 117 -12.61 0.05 -3.08
CA ALA A 117 -11.39 0.23 -2.30
C ALA A 117 -10.20 -0.44 -2.99
N SER A 118 -10.36 -1.68 -3.45
CA SER A 118 -9.34 -2.41 -4.20
C SER A 118 -8.93 -1.67 -5.47
N ASN A 119 -9.88 -1.07 -6.18
CA ASN A 119 -9.59 -0.28 -7.36
C ASN A 119 -8.82 1.02 -7.06
N GLU A 120 -9.20 1.72 -6.00
CA GLU A 120 -8.52 2.94 -5.58
C GLU A 120 -7.09 2.65 -5.08
N ILE A 121 -6.90 1.59 -4.30
CA ILE A 121 -5.58 1.11 -3.85
C ILE A 121 -4.71 0.72 -5.06
N ARG A 122 -5.28 -0.03 -6.02
CA ARG A 122 -4.58 -0.40 -7.25
C ARG A 122 -4.20 0.82 -8.09
N ARG A 123 -5.09 1.82 -8.22
CA ARG A 123 -4.78 3.09 -8.91
C ARG A 123 -3.63 3.82 -8.22
N LEU A 124 -3.58 3.83 -6.90
CA LEU A 124 -2.44 4.38 -6.15
C LEU A 124 -1.17 3.55 -6.35
N GLY A 125 -1.28 2.22 -6.45
CA GLY A 125 -0.16 1.30 -6.67
C GLY A 125 0.44 1.36 -8.08
N ASN A 126 -0.38 1.58 -9.12
CA ASN A 126 0.10 1.63 -10.51
C ASN A 126 1.17 2.70 -10.74
N ASN A 127 1.13 3.79 -9.97
CA ASN A 127 2.12 4.86 -10.06
C ASN A 127 3.49 4.49 -9.45
N LEU A 128 3.62 3.33 -8.80
CA LEU A 128 4.90 2.80 -8.30
C LEU A 128 5.62 1.93 -9.35
N ARG A 129 4.94 1.55 -10.44
CA ARG A 129 5.50 0.68 -11.49
C ARG A 129 6.77 1.25 -12.15
N PRO A 130 6.88 2.56 -12.46
CA PRO A 130 8.12 3.10 -13.04
C PRO A 130 9.33 2.91 -12.13
N LEU A 131 9.15 3.07 -10.82
CA LEU A 131 10.20 2.86 -9.82
C LEU A 131 10.64 1.40 -9.74
N LEU A 132 9.68 0.47 -9.81
CA LEU A 132 9.94 -0.97 -9.92
C LEU A 132 10.74 -1.30 -11.18
N LEU A 133 10.38 -0.70 -12.32
CA LEU A 133 11.11 -0.90 -13.58
C LEU A 133 12.54 -0.38 -13.50
N VAL A 134 12.76 0.82 -12.95
CA VAL A 134 14.12 1.35 -12.79
C VAL A 134 14.96 0.48 -11.86
N TRP A 135 14.40 0.01 -10.75
CA TRP A 135 15.08 -0.92 -9.84
C TRP A 135 15.57 -2.18 -10.59
N LEU A 136 14.72 -2.78 -11.43
CA LEU A 136 15.06 -3.99 -12.18
C LEU A 136 16.03 -3.73 -13.34
N ILE A 137 15.83 -2.65 -14.10
CA ILE A 137 16.51 -2.44 -15.39
C ILE A 137 17.86 -1.75 -15.22
N ALA A 138 18.02 -0.81 -14.27
CA ALA A 138 19.27 -0.06 -14.13
C ALA A 138 20.52 -0.95 -13.88
N PRO A 139 20.48 -2.00 -13.03
CA PRO A 139 21.60 -2.92 -12.88
C PRO A 139 21.86 -3.76 -14.13
N LEU A 140 20.80 -4.13 -14.86
CA LEU A 140 20.93 -4.89 -16.11
C LEU A 140 21.58 -4.06 -17.22
N LEU A 141 21.28 -2.76 -17.27
CA LEU A 141 21.98 -1.80 -18.14
C LEU A 141 23.45 -1.65 -17.75
N GLY A 142 23.74 -1.61 -16.45
CA GLY A 142 25.12 -1.60 -15.93
C GLY A 142 25.90 -2.84 -16.37
N LEU A 143 25.30 -4.03 -16.20
CA LEU A 143 25.86 -5.29 -16.66
C LEU A 143 26.05 -5.31 -18.19
N LEU A 144 25.06 -4.84 -18.96
CA LEU A 144 25.18 -4.72 -20.42
C LEU A 144 26.36 -3.81 -20.81
N GLY A 145 26.58 -2.72 -20.07
CA GLY A 145 27.74 -1.85 -20.23
C GLY A 145 29.08 -2.58 -20.08
N THR A 146 29.17 -3.57 -19.19
CA THR A 146 30.40 -4.36 -19.06
C THR A 146 30.68 -5.20 -20.28
N VAL A 147 29.65 -5.88 -20.80
CA VAL A 147 29.75 -6.68 -22.01
C VAL A 147 30.15 -5.80 -23.19
N TRP A 148 29.53 -4.62 -23.31
CA TRP A 148 29.84 -3.66 -24.36
C TRP A 148 31.30 -3.17 -24.30
N GLY A 149 31.76 -2.70 -23.13
CA GLY A 149 33.12 -2.19 -22.97
C GLY A 149 34.20 -3.26 -23.23
N MET A 150 33.92 -4.52 -22.88
CA MET A 150 34.82 -5.62 -23.20
C MET A 150 34.82 -5.98 -24.69
N ILE A 151 33.67 -5.89 -25.37
CA ILE A 151 33.58 -6.08 -26.83
C ILE A 151 34.39 -5.01 -27.56
N GLU A 152 34.26 -3.75 -27.17
CA GLU A 152 35.04 -2.64 -27.75
C GLU A 152 36.54 -2.85 -27.55
N ALA A 153 36.98 -3.13 -26.31
CA ALA A 153 38.39 -3.34 -26.00
C ALA A 153 39.02 -4.48 -26.80
N PHE A 154 38.36 -5.65 -26.85
CA PHE A 154 38.88 -6.78 -27.62
C PHE A 154 38.77 -6.58 -29.14
N GLY A 155 37.75 -5.85 -29.61
CA GLY A 155 37.60 -5.49 -31.02
C GLY A 155 38.74 -4.62 -31.53
N GLU A 156 39.13 -3.61 -30.75
CA GLU A 156 40.27 -2.74 -31.08
C GLU A 156 41.59 -3.51 -31.13
N ILE A 157 41.82 -4.41 -30.16
CA ILE A 157 43.02 -5.25 -30.12
C ILE A 157 43.07 -6.16 -31.34
N ALA A 158 41.96 -6.80 -31.69
CA ALA A 158 41.88 -7.70 -32.85
C ALA A 158 42.08 -6.97 -34.19
N GLY A 159 41.63 -5.72 -34.31
CA GLY A 159 41.81 -4.88 -35.50
C GLY A 159 43.20 -4.23 -35.61
N SER A 160 43.92 -4.13 -34.50
CA SER A 160 45.29 -3.60 -34.47
C SER A 160 46.32 -4.71 -34.71
N ALA A 161 47.21 -4.53 -35.69
CA ALA A 161 48.26 -5.51 -36.03
C ALA A 161 49.40 -5.62 -34.97
N GLY A 162 49.19 -5.10 -33.75
CA GLY A 162 50.21 -4.99 -32.70
C GLY A 162 49.89 -5.90 -31.52
N ILE A 163 50.88 -6.72 -31.13
CA ILE A 163 50.83 -7.57 -29.94
C ILE A 163 50.65 -6.68 -28.69
N GLY A 164 49.53 -6.84 -27.99
CA GLY A 164 49.35 -6.48 -26.58
C GLY A 164 49.53 -5.00 -26.24
N ARG A 165 48.49 -4.18 -26.46
CA ARG A 165 48.35 -2.84 -25.86
C ARG A 165 47.52 -2.95 -24.57
N PRO A 166 48.14 -3.22 -23.39
CA PRO A 166 47.41 -3.37 -22.14
C PRO A 166 46.64 -2.12 -21.74
N GLU A 167 47.01 -0.94 -22.26
CA GLU A 167 46.32 0.31 -22.02
C GLU A 167 44.89 0.32 -22.59
N LEU A 168 44.68 -0.28 -23.76
CA LEU A 168 43.35 -0.37 -24.39
C LEU A 168 42.44 -1.31 -23.59
N LEU A 169 42.99 -2.45 -23.13
CA LEU A 169 42.28 -3.36 -22.22
C LEU A 169 41.88 -2.65 -20.93
N ALA A 170 42.83 -1.94 -20.30
CA ALA A 170 42.58 -1.23 -19.07
C ALA A 170 41.46 -0.18 -19.21
N SER A 171 41.44 0.55 -20.32
CA SER A 171 40.40 1.54 -20.62
C SER A 171 39.01 0.90 -20.74
N GLY A 172 38.87 -0.19 -21.50
CA GLY A 172 37.57 -0.86 -21.65
C GLY A 172 37.07 -1.51 -20.37
N ILE A 173 37.97 -2.08 -19.55
CA ILE A 173 37.63 -2.60 -18.22
C ILE A 173 37.17 -1.47 -17.31
N TYR A 174 37.84 -0.31 -17.33
CA TYR A 174 37.45 0.84 -16.53
C TYR A 174 36.06 1.38 -16.92
N GLN A 175 35.77 1.50 -18.22
CA GLN A 175 34.44 1.87 -18.73
C GLN A 175 33.38 0.86 -18.27
N ALA A 176 33.67 -0.44 -18.40
CA ALA A 176 32.78 -1.53 -17.98
C ALA A 176 32.41 -1.44 -16.49
N LEU A 177 33.42 -1.30 -15.62
CA LEU A 177 33.23 -1.21 -14.17
C LEU A 177 32.49 0.07 -13.77
N THR A 178 32.82 1.20 -14.38
CA THR A 178 32.16 2.49 -14.12
C THR A 178 30.67 2.42 -14.45
N THR A 179 30.31 1.80 -15.58
CA THR A 179 28.91 1.65 -16.00
C THR A 179 28.11 0.75 -15.04
N THR A 180 28.73 -0.30 -14.52
CA THR A 180 28.10 -1.17 -13.50
C THR A 180 27.87 -0.44 -12.20
N ALA A 181 28.88 0.29 -11.72
CA ALA A 181 28.79 1.08 -10.51
C ALA A 181 27.65 2.12 -10.62
N ALA A 182 27.54 2.80 -11.77
CA ALA A 182 26.47 3.75 -12.02
C ALA A 182 25.07 3.10 -12.02
N GLY A 183 24.90 1.95 -12.68
CA GLY A 183 23.63 1.21 -12.69
C GLY A 183 23.18 0.79 -11.28
N LEU A 184 24.11 0.34 -10.44
CA LEU A 184 23.84 0.01 -9.04
C LEU A 184 23.54 1.25 -8.19
N ALA A 185 24.30 2.34 -8.38
CA ALA A 185 24.09 3.60 -7.66
C ALA A 185 22.69 4.18 -7.88
N VAL A 186 22.10 3.97 -9.05
CA VAL A 186 20.71 4.37 -9.35
C VAL A 186 19.69 3.36 -8.80
N SER A 187 19.97 2.07 -8.92
CA SER A 187 19.04 1.00 -8.54
C SER A 187 18.82 0.89 -7.02
N ILE A 188 19.88 1.07 -6.22
CA ILE A 188 19.82 0.92 -4.76
C ILE A 188 18.85 1.94 -4.11
N PRO A 189 18.92 3.25 -4.40
CA PRO A 189 17.92 4.20 -3.89
C PRO A 189 16.51 3.91 -4.42
N ALA A 190 16.38 3.49 -5.69
CA ALA A 190 15.09 3.20 -6.31
C ALA A 190 14.36 2.05 -5.60
N VAL A 191 15.06 0.96 -5.25
CA VAL A 191 14.45 -0.17 -4.52
C VAL A 191 14.01 0.21 -3.12
N VAL A 192 14.83 0.98 -2.40
CA VAL A 192 14.49 1.47 -1.06
C VAL A 192 13.24 2.34 -1.10
N CYS A 193 13.17 3.28 -2.04
CA CYS A 193 12.02 4.15 -2.21
C CYS A 193 10.77 3.36 -2.59
N TYR A 194 10.88 2.39 -3.51
CA TYR A 194 9.77 1.55 -3.94
C TYR A 194 9.17 0.76 -2.77
N HIS A 195 10.01 0.06 -1.99
CA HIS A 195 9.53 -0.71 -0.84
C HIS A 195 8.95 0.17 0.25
N HIS A 196 9.53 1.36 0.50
CA HIS A 196 8.98 2.30 1.47
C HIS A 196 7.57 2.77 1.08
N LEU A 197 7.39 3.17 -0.18
CA LEU A 197 6.10 3.63 -0.69
C LEU A 197 5.06 2.50 -0.76
N ARG A 198 5.48 1.29 -1.14
CA ARG A 198 4.63 0.10 -1.15
C ARG A 198 4.15 -0.24 0.27
N GLY A 199 5.05 -0.24 1.26
CA GLY A 199 4.66 -0.45 2.65
C GLY A 199 3.64 0.58 3.16
N ARG A 200 3.74 1.84 2.73
CA ARG A 200 2.72 2.86 3.03
C ARG A 200 1.38 2.60 2.36
N LEU A 201 1.38 2.08 1.14
CA LEU A 201 0.16 1.70 0.42
C LEU A 201 -0.54 0.53 1.10
N ASP A 202 0.22 -0.51 1.49
CA ASP A 202 -0.32 -1.67 2.20
C ASP A 202 -0.90 -1.24 3.57
N ALA A 203 -0.20 -0.36 4.29
CA ALA A 203 -0.70 0.22 5.52
C ALA A 203 -1.95 1.08 5.30
N PHE A 204 -2.12 1.70 4.13
CA PHE A 204 -3.34 2.42 3.77
C PHE A 204 -4.49 1.44 3.50
N GLY A 205 -4.25 0.35 2.76
CA GLY A 205 -5.25 -0.70 2.54
C GLY A 205 -5.80 -1.26 3.85
N ARG A 206 -4.91 -1.63 4.79
CA ARG A 206 -5.35 -2.08 6.14
C ARG A 206 -6.21 -1.05 6.86
N ARG A 207 -5.84 0.24 6.81
CA ARG A 207 -6.65 1.31 7.42
C ARG A 207 -8.04 1.43 6.80
N VAL A 208 -8.14 1.25 5.48
CA VAL A 208 -9.44 1.28 4.79
C VAL A 208 -10.32 0.14 5.29
N GLU A 209 -9.77 -1.08 5.36
CA GLU A 209 -10.50 -2.24 5.88
C GLU A 209 -10.95 -2.05 7.33
N ASP A 210 -10.06 -1.56 8.20
CA ASP A 210 -10.38 -1.29 9.61
C ASP A 210 -11.55 -0.29 9.72
N HIS A 211 -11.48 0.83 9.00
CA HIS A 211 -12.53 1.85 9.03
C HIS A 211 -13.83 1.40 8.36
N ALA A 212 -13.77 0.54 7.35
CA ALA A 212 -14.96 -0.05 6.74
C ALA A 212 -15.69 -0.96 7.75
N ARG A 213 -14.95 -1.82 8.47
CA ARG A 213 -15.52 -2.67 9.53
C ARG A 213 -16.13 -1.85 10.67
N ASP A 214 -15.41 -0.83 11.14
CA ASP A 214 -15.89 0.07 12.19
C ASP A 214 -17.18 0.81 11.77
N LEU A 215 -17.23 1.24 10.50
CA LEU A 215 -18.40 1.89 9.92
C LEU A 215 -19.59 0.93 9.84
N ASP A 216 -19.38 -0.30 9.39
CA ASP A 216 -20.43 -1.31 9.33
C ASP A 216 -21.00 -1.65 10.72
N ALA A 217 -20.13 -1.72 11.73
CA ALA A 217 -20.54 -1.90 13.13
C ALA A 217 -21.41 -0.73 13.61
N ALA A 218 -20.99 0.51 13.38
CA ALA A 218 -21.75 1.70 13.74
C ALA A 218 -23.13 1.76 13.06
N LEU A 219 -23.21 1.36 11.78
CA LEU A 219 -24.49 1.30 11.05
C LEU A 219 -25.43 0.23 11.62
N ARG A 220 -24.89 -0.92 12.05
CA ARG A 220 -25.69 -1.98 12.70
C ARG A 220 -26.20 -1.55 14.07
N GLU A 221 -25.34 -0.95 14.90
CA GLU A 221 -25.71 -0.38 16.20
C GLU A 221 -26.88 0.59 16.03
N ARG A 222 -26.78 1.54 15.10
CA ARG A 222 -27.85 2.50 14.80
C ARG A 222 -29.13 1.84 14.27
N ARG A 223 -29.03 0.87 13.37
CA ARG A 223 -30.21 0.16 12.86
C ARG A 223 -30.92 -0.60 13.98
N ALA A 224 -30.19 -1.15 14.95
CA ALA A 224 -30.77 -1.81 16.11
C ALA A 224 -31.46 -0.83 17.07
N GLU A 225 -30.91 0.37 17.28
CA GLU A 225 -31.55 1.44 18.06
C GLU A 225 -32.85 1.96 17.42
N LEU A 226 -32.88 2.06 16.08
CA LEU A 226 -34.05 2.50 15.31
C LEU A 226 -35.07 1.39 15.04
N ALA A 227 -34.73 0.13 15.27
CA ALA A 227 -35.67 -0.97 15.08
C ALA A 227 -36.81 -0.87 16.11
N PRO A 228 -38.09 -0.93 15.70
CA PRO A 228 -39.20 -0.90 16.65
C PRO A 228 -39.07 -2.07 17.62
N ALA A 229 -39.23 -1.78 18.92
CA ALA A 229 -39.20 -2.80 19.97
C ALA A 229 -40.14 -3.95 19.60
N PRO A 230 -39.75 -5.22 19.83
CA PRO A 230 -40.62 -6.35 19.51
C PRO A 230 -41.95 -6.14 20.23
N VAL A 231 -43.04 -6.13 19.46
CA VAL A 231 -44.39 -6.12 20.02
C VAL A 231 -44.51 -7.42 20.81
N VAL A 232 -44.28 -7.34 22.13
CA VAL A 232 -44.54 -8.44 23.05
C VAL A 232 -46.06 -8.60 23.05
N GLU A 233 -46.55 -9.47 22.17
CA GLU A 233 -47.93 -9.92 22.17
C GLU A 233 -48.14 -10.56 23.54
N ARG A 234 -48.77 -9.82 24.45
CA ARG A 234 -49.08 -10.30 25.80
C ARG A 234 -50.02 -11.48 25.64
N SER A 235 -49.44 -12.68 25.61
CA SER A 235 -50.15 -13.95 25.74
C SER A 235 -51.09 -13.82 26.93
N LYS A 236 -52.40 -13.83 26.64
CA LYS A 236 -53.46 -13.77 27.66
C LYS A 236 -53.18 -14.87 28.67
N ALA A 237 -52.97 -14.48 29.93
CA ALA A 237 -52.94 -15.42 31.04
C ALA A 237 -54.21 -16.30 31.01
N PRO A 238 -54.12 -17.61 31.29
CA PRO A 238 -55.31 -18.43 31.43
C PRO A 238 -56.09 -17.94 32.65
N SER A 239 -57.27 -17.37 32.41
CA SER A 239 -58.22 -16.99 33.46
C SER A 239 -58.73 -18.26 34.15
N ALA A 240 -58.33 -18.46 35.40
CA ALA A 240 -58.90 -19.47 36.28
C ALA A 240 -60.28 -19.03 36.78
N ASN A 241 -61.30 -19.84 36.48
CA ASN A 241 -62.59 -20.06 37.16
C ASN A 241 -63.53 -20.71 36.12
N GLY A 242 -64.13 -21.89 36.24
CA GLY A 242 -64.34 -22.81 37.35
C GLY A 242 -65.78 -23.31 37.24
N SER A 243 -66.00 -24.60 36.97
CA SER A 243 -67.13 -25.40 37.50
C SER A 243 -67.17 -26.83 36.93
N ALA A 244 -67.30 -27.76 37.87
CA ALA A 244 -67.57 -29.19 37.80
C ALA A 244 -68.42 -29.73 36.62
N HIS A 245 -68.07 -30.93 36.15
CA HIS A 245 -68.96 -32.08 36.28
C HIS A 245 -68.20 -33.41 36.22
N GLU A 246 -68.55 -34.29 37.16
CA GLU A 246 -68.17 -35.69 37.30
C GLU A 246 -68.39 -36.53 36.03
N ALA A 247 -67.43 -37.41 35.73
CA ALA A 247 -67.72 -38.78 35.34
C ALA A 247 -66.51 -39.68 35.63
N GLN A 248 -66.63 -40.43 36.72
CA GLN A 248 -66.02 -41.72 37.03
C GLN A 248 -65.90 -42.59 35.75
N THR A 249 -64.85 -43.37 35.48
CA THR A 249 -64.69 -44.75 35.99
C THR A 249 -63.46 -45.41 35.36
N ALA A 250 -62.69 -46.12 36.20
CA ALA A 250 -61.92 -47.35 35.96
C ALA A 250 -60.58 -47.40 35.19
N GLN A 251 -59.61 -47.95 35.94
CA GLN A 251 -58.71 -49.06 35.60
C GLN A 251 -57.28 -48.79 35.08
N THR A 252 -56.35 -49.26 35.92
CA THR A 252 -54.92 -49.51 35.70
C THR A 252 -54.70 -51.03 35.92
N PRO A 253 -53.58 -51.67 35.52
CA PRO A 253 -52.82 -51.73 34.25
C PRO A 253 -52.77 -53.22 33.74
N PRO A 254 -51.83 -53.68 32.86
CA PRO A 254 -50.43 -53.92 33.26
C PRO A 254 -49.35 -53.64 32.20
N VAL A 255 -48.12 -53.50 32.71
CA VAL A 255 -46.82 -53.50 32.01
C VAL A 255 -46.54 -54.87 31.37
N PRO A 256 -45.81 -54.92 30.25
CA PRO A 256 -44.59 -55.75 30.21
C PRO A 256 -43.43 -55.00 29.52
N ALA A 257 -42.28 -54.90 30.18
CA ALA A 257 -41.14 -55.81 30.09
C ALA A 257 -40.10 -55.37 29.03
N SER A 258 -39.00 -54.86 29.57
CA SER A 258 -37.67 -54.73 29.00
C SER A 258 -37.18 -55.98 28.24
N VAL A 259 -36.29 -55.79 27.25
CA VAL A 259 -34.96 -56.46 27.10
C VAL A 259 -34.26 -55.98 25.80
N PRO A 260 -32.91 -56.07 25.69
CA PRO A 260 -32.03 -55.09 25.04
C PRO A 260 -31.13 -55.61 23.89
N ILE A 261 -30.14 -54.79 23.49
CA ILE A 261 -28.80 -55.12 22.90
C ILE A 261 -28.67 -55.20 21.36
N GLY A 262 -27.58 -54.59 20.85
CA GLY A 262 -26.92 -54.86 19.56
C GLY A 262 -26.57 -53.55 18.82
N THR A 263 -25.41 -52.91 18.98
CA THR A 263 -24.02 -53.29 18.63
C THR A 263 -23.73 -53.26 17.12
N GLU A 264 -22.77 -52.40 16.74
CA GLU A 264 -21.93 -52.39 15.51
C GLU A 264 -22.64 -52.10 14.15
N ALA A 265 -22.10 -51.30 13.24
CA ALA A 265 -20.70 -50.99 12.91
C ALA A 265 -20.48 -49.52 12.48
#